data_AF-D4JVJ1-F1
#
_entry.id   AF-D4JVJ1-F1
#
_cell.length_a   1.000
_cell.length_b   1.000
_cell.length_c   1.000
_cell.angle_alpha   90.00
_cell.angle_beta   90.00
_cell.angle_gamma   90.00
#
_symmetry.space_group_name_H-M   'P 1'
#
loop_
_entity.id
_entity.type
_entity.pdbx_description
1 polymer ?
#
loop_
_entity_poly.entity_id
_entity_poly.type
_entity_poly.pdbx_seq_one_letter_code
_entity_poly.pdbx_strand_id
1 'polypeptide(L)' 'MIVKATTNFSGTVSMAKGEERELPAGPVLNDLLSCGYIVPVDKEEKSETKRGNKRKD' A
#
# COMPACT_ATOMS: atom_id res chain seq x y z
N MET A 1 7.58 5.25 0.23
CA MET A 1 7.13 4.79 -1.11
C MET A 1 5.82 4.06 -0.93
N ILE A 2 4.83 4.27 -1.81
CA ILE A 2 3.63 3.43 -1.76
C ILE A 2 3.91 2.14 -2.52
N VAL A 3 3.55 1.04 -1.88
CA VAL A 3 3.61 -0.29 -2.47
C VAL A 3 2.28 -1.00 -2.27
N LYS A 4 2.02 -1.98 -3.14
CA LYS A 4 0.86 -2.85 -3.09
C LYS A 4 1.29 -4.28 -2.84
N ALA A 5 0.67 -4.94 -1.88
CA ALA A 5 0.92 -6.36 -1.64
C ALA A 5 0.28 -7.22 -2.74
N THR A 6 1.06 -8.17 -3.28
CA THR A 6 0.62 -9.13 -4.31
C THR A 6 -0.05 -10.37 -3.69
N THR A 7 0.28 -10.65 -2.43
CA THR A 7 -0.23 -11.78 -1.65
C THR A 7 -0.39 -11.39 -0.18
N ASN A 8 -1.07 -12.24 0.60
CA ASN A 8 -1.19 -12.06 2.04
C ASN A 8 0.15 -12.45 2.69
N PHE A 9 0.73 -11.56 3.49
CA PHE A 9 1.91 -11.88 4.29
C PHE A 9 1.85 -11.18 5.64
N SER A 10 2.48 -11.80 6.64
CA SER A 10 2.58 -11.29 8.01
C SER A 10 3.98 -11.49 8.55
N GLY A 11 4.40 -10.59 9.45
CA GLY A 11 5.75 -10.52 9.99
C GLY A 11 6.01 -9.11 10.54
N THR A 12 7.24 -8.62 10.39
CA THR A 12 7.62 -7.23 10.74
C THR A 12 6.71 -6.19 10.06
N VAL A 13 6.26 -6.51 8.84
CA VAL A 13 5.21 -5.79 8.12
C VAL A 13 4.13 -6.81 7.78
N SER A 14 2.88 -6.45 8.05
CA SER A 14 1.72 -7.28 7.69
C SER A 14 0.85 -6.50 6.72
N MET A 15 0.53 -7.12 5.59
CA MET A 15 -0.32 -6.56 4.53
C MET A 15 -1.17 -7.67 3.91
N ALA A 16 -2.41 -7.32 3.57
CA ALA A 16 -3.30 -8.19 2.82
C ALA A 16 -3.07 -8.02 1.31
N LYS A 17 -3.35 -9.08 0.53
CA LYS A 17 -3.31 -9.03 -0.93
C LYS A 17 -4.16 -7.88 -1.46
N GLY A 18 -3.55 -7.02 -2.26
CA GLY A 18 -4.17 -5.84 -2.85
C GLY A 18 -4.17 -4.61 -1.95
N GLU A 19 -3.71 -4.71 -0.71
CA GLU A 19 -3.56 -3.57 0.19
C GLU A 19 -2.42 -2.67 -0.29
N GLU A 20 -2.68 -1.37 -0.31
CA GLU A 20 -1.71 -0.33 -0.67
C GLU A 20 -1.29 0.39 0.60
N ARG A 21 0.02 0.43 0.86
CA ARG A 21 0.57 1.02 2.07
C ARG A 21 1.83 1.80 1.76
N GLU A 22 2.00 2.88 2.50
CA GLU A 22 3.24 3.62 2.49
C GLU A 22 4.26 2.93 3.40
N LEU A 23 5.34 2.48 2.81
CA LEU A 23 6.47 1.86 3.51
C LEU A 23 7.72 2.75 3.37
N PRO A 24 8.47 2.96 4.47
CA PRO A 24 9.74 3.67 4.40
C PRO A 24 10.77 2.85 3.62
N ALA A 25 11.69 3.55 2.95
CA ALA A 25 12.81 2.88 2.28
C ALA A 25 13.71 2.22 3.32
N GLY A 26 13.96 0.92 3.15
CA GLY A 26 14.75 0.13 4.09
C GLY A 26 15.03 -1.28 3.56
N PRO A 27 15.85 -2.06 4.26
CA PRO A 27 16.23 -3.41 3.83
C PRO A 27 15.01 -4.31 3.63
N VAL A 28 14.01 -4.22 4.53
CA VAL A 28 12.75 -4.97 4.45
C VAL A 28 11.99 -4.66 3.15
N LEU A 29 11.97 -3.39 2.70
CA LEU A 29 11.28 -3.00 1.48
C LEU A 29 11.94 -3.65 0.25
N ASN A 30 13.28 -3.58 0.19
CA ASN A 30 14.04 -4.13 -0.92
C ASN A 30 13.90 -5.66 -1.01
N ASP A 31 13.93 -6.35 0.13
CA ASP A 31 13.72 -7.79 0.19
C ASP A 31 12.32 -8.18 -0.30
N LEU A 32 11.28 -7.48 0.18
CA LEU A 32 9.90 -7.73 -0.23
C LEU A 32 9.66 -7.45 -1.72
N LEU A 33 10.29 -6.39 -2.26
CA LEU A 33 10.26 -6.07 -3.69
C LEU A 33 10.99 -7.15 -4.52
N SER A 34 12.20 -7.52 -4.10
CA SER A 34 13.02 -8.53 -4.78
C SER A 34 12.35 -9.91 -4.77
N CYS A 35 11.62 -10.24 -3.71
CA CYS A 35 10.87 -11.48 -3.59
C CYS A 35 9.50 -11.43 -4.30
N GLY A 36 9.05 -10.26 -4.75
CA GLY A 36 7.77 -10.08 -5.46
C GLY A 36 6.52 -10.12 -4.56
N TYR A 37 6.68 -9.95 -3.23
CA TYR A 37 5.55 -9.86 -2.30
C TYR A 37 4.82 -8.51 -2.38
N ILE A 38 5.54 -7.47 -2.82
CA ILE A 38 5.00 -6.13 -3.00
C ILE A 38 5.44 -5.58 -4.37
N VAL A 39 4.64 -4.67 -4.92
CA VAL A 39 4.96 -3.91 -6.12
C VAL A 39 4.87 -2.42 -5.84
N PRO A 40 5.78 -1.60 -6.38
CA PRO A 40 5.67 -0.16 -6.24
C PRO A 40 4.41 0.33 -6.95
N VAL A 41 3.66 1.20 -6.28
CA VAL A 41 2.54 1.91 -6.90
C VAL A 41 3.01 3.33 -7.11
N ASP A 42 3.18 3.70 -8.38
CA ASP A 42 3.43 5.09 -8.73
C ASP A 42 2.22 5.90 -8.27
N LYS A 43 2.50 6.77 -7.31
CA LYS A 43 1.53 7.60 -6.62
C LYS A 43 1.19 8.76 -7.55
N GLU A 44 0.57 8.48 -8.70
CA GLU A 44 -0.26 9.49 -9.37
C GLU A 44 -1.50 9.67 -8.51
N GLU A 45 -1.37 10.58 -7.53
CA GLU A 45 -2.43 11.33 -6.85
C GLU A 45 -3.84 10.74 -6.92
N LYS A 46 -4.07 9.53 -6.38
CA LYS A 46 -5.44 9.07 -6.13
C LYS A 46 -5.92 9.62 -4.81
N SER A 47 -6.34 10.89 -4.92
CA SER A 47 -7.48 11.49 -4.24
C SER A 47 -7.99 10.70 -3.05
N GLU A 48 -7.78 11.22 -1.85
CA GLU A 48 -8.62 10.94 -0.70
C GLU A 48 -10.08 10.97 -1.17
N THR A 49 -10.74 9.82 -1.28
CA THR A 49 -12.20 9.79 -1.30
C THR A 49 -12.67 10.19 0.10
N LYS A 50 -12.61 11.50 0.38
CA LYS A 50 -13.39 12.13 1.44
C LYS A 50 -14.84 11.83 1.11
N ARG A 51 -15.40 10.89 1.88
CA ARG A 51 -16.81 10.54 1.88
C ARG A 51 -17.62 11.84 1.92
N GLY A 52 -18.20 12.21 0.78
CA GLY A 52 -19.12 13.34 0.65
C GLY A 52 -20.39 13.01 1.41
N ASN A 53 -20.42 13.34 2.70
CA ASN A 53 -21.62 13.20 3.50
C ASN A 53 -22.58 14.33 3.08
N LYS A 54 -23.46 14.03 2.12
CA LYS A 54 -24.51 14.93 1.64
C LYS A 54 -25.58 15.05 2.73
N ARG A 55 -25.51 16.09 3.56
CA ARG A 55 -26.68 16.56 4.32
C ARG A 55 -27.51 17.43 3.38
N LYS A 56 -28.73 16.98 3.06
CA LYS A 56 -29.78 17.84 2.52
C LYS A 56 -30.49 18.46 3.73
N ASP A 57 -30.46 19.77 3.84
CA ASP A 57 -31.49 20.56 4.52
C ASP A 57 -32.36 21.20 3.42
#